data_AF-D5RJQ1-F1
#
_entry.id   AF-D5RJQ1-F1
#
_cell.length_a   1.000
_cell.length_b   1.000
_cell.length_c   1.000
_cell.angle_alpha   90.00
_cell.angle_beta   90.00
_cell.angle_gamma   90.00
#
_symmetry.space_group_name_H-M   'P 1'
#
loop_
_entity.id
_entity.type
_entity.pdbx_description
1 polymer ?
#
loop_
_entity_poly.entity_id
_entity_poly.type
_entity_poly.pdbx_seq_one_letter_code
_entity_poly.pdbx_strand_id
1 'polypeptide(L)'
;IAAPAPAALPPASGGAPASREEAIRRLEDIAAFFRATEPHSPIAYSIETLARRARMPLPALLEEVLPDKAARHAMLSMLGIQSLASPPPAAQPSPQAPVPPAEPPAEPAAAPAGEAKGIVW
;
A
#
# COMPACT_ATOMS: atom_id res chain seq x y z
N ILE A 1 -35.81 -31.43 -17.26
CA ILE A 1 -35.55 -30.06 -16.78
C ILE A 1 -35.19 -29.25 -18.02
N ALA A 2 -36.05 -28.32 -18.44
CA ALA A 2 -35.86 -27.55 -19.66
C ALA A 2 -34.72 -26.52 -19.46
N ALA A 3 -33.75 -26.48 -20.38
CA ALA A 3 -32.69 -25.48 -20.38
C ALA A 3 -33.28 -24.10 -20.76
N PRO A 4 -32.86 -23.00 -20.11
CA PRO A 4 -33.34 -21.67 -20.47
C PRO A 4 -32.82 -21.29 -21.86
N ALA A 5 -33.72 -20.79 -22.71
CA ALA A 5 -33.38 -20.24 -24.01
C ALA A 5 -32.47 -19.00 -23.84
N PRO A 6 -31.49 -18.77 -24.73
CA PRO A 6 -30.63 -17.60 -24.65
C PRO A 6 -31.48 -16.34 -24.79
N ALA A 7 -31.40 -15.46 -23.79
CA ALA A 7 -31.99 -14.13 -23.86
C ALA A 7 -31.40 -13.40 -25.08
N ALA A 8 -32.28 -12.91 -25.95
CA ALA A 8 -31.88 -12.18 -27.14
C ALA A 8 -31.04 -10.96 -26.74
N LEU A 9 -29.80 -10.93 -27.23
CA LEU A 9 -28.91 -9.79 -27.05
C LEU A 9 -29.58 -8.53 -27.63
N PRO A 10 -29.58 -7.39 -26.92
CA PRO A 10 -30.06 -6.13 -27.47
C PRO A 10 -29.27 -5.79 -28.76
N PRO A 11 -29.85 -5.05 -29.71
CA PRO A 11 -29.19 -4.74 -30.98
C PRO A 11 -27.86 -4.02 -30.69
N ALA A 12 -26.75 -4.71 -30.98
CA ALA A 12 -25.43 -4.12 -30.92
C ALA A 12 -25.39 -2.97 -31.92
N SER A 13 -25.32 -1.74 -31.42
CA SER A 13 -25.07 -0.56 -32.23
C SER A 13 -23.66 -0.70 -32.81
N GLY A 14 -23.54 -1.27 -34.00
CA GLY A 14 -22.30 -1.75 -34.62
C GLY A 14 -21.25 -0.70 -35.00
N GLY A 15 -21.34 0.52 -34.44
CA GLY A 15 -20.34 1.57 -34.57
C GLY A 15 -19.41 1.64 -33.36
N ALA A 16 -18.36 2.46 -33.44
CA ALA A 16 -17.51 2.77 -32.28
C ALA A 16 -18.35 3.39 -31.14
N PRO A 17 -18.03 3.12 -29.86
CA PRO A 17 -18.72 3.75 -28.74
C PRO A 17 -18.53 5.27 -28.76
N ALA A 18 -19.59 6.03 -28.53
CA ALA A 18 -19.55 7.51 -28.57
C ALA A 18 -19.04 8.11 -27.25
N SER A 19 -18.99 7.32 -26.18
CA SER A 19 -18.51 7.76 -24.88
C SER A 19 -17.77 6.65 -24.14
N ARG A 20 -16.98 7.06 -23.14
CA ARG A 20 -16.31 6.15 -22.22
C ARG A 20 -17.30 5.23 -21.50
N GLU A 21 -18.42 5.78 -21.04
CA GLU A 21 -19.43 5.00 -20.33
C GLU A 21 -20.10 3.98 -21.26
N GLU A 22 -20.37 4.37 -22.52
CA GLU A 22 -20.90 3.42 -23.51
C GLU A 22 -19.90 2.29 -23.81
N ALA A 23 -18.61 2.59 -23.91
CA ALA A 23 -17.58 1.56 -24.07
C ALA A 23 -17.56 0.58 -22.90
N ILE A 24 -17.69 1.07 -21.67
CA ILE A 24 -17.72 0.23 -20.47
C ILE A 24 -18.99 -0.61 -20.41
N ARG A 25 -20.16 -0.06 -20.77
CA ARG A 25 -21.40 -0.85 -20.86
C ARG A 25 -21.30 -2.00 -21.85
N ARG A 26 -20.65 -1.78 -23.00
CA ARG A 26 -20.39 -2.84 -23.98
C ARG A 26 -19.49 -3.94 -23.41
N LEU A 27 -18.51 -3.61 -22.57
CA LEU A 27 -17.72 -4.62 -21.86
C LEU A 27 -18.60 -5.44 -20.91
N GLU A 28 -19.55 -4.82 -20.22
CA GLU A 28 -20.50 -5.51 -19.33
C GLU A 28 -21.43 -6.45 -20.12
N ASP A 29 -21.91 -6.03 -21.29
CA ASP A 29 -22.71 -6.89 -22.18
C ASP A 29 -21.91 -8.12 -22.65
N ILE A 30 -20.63 -7.92 -23.02
CA ILE A 30 -19.72 -9.02 -23.40
C ILE A 30 -19.47 -9.96 -22.22
N ALA A 31 -19.25 -9.43 -21.01
CA ALA A 31 -19.08 -10.27 -19.82
C ALA A 31 -20.34 -11.10 -19.52
N ALA A 32 -21.53 -10.51 -19.66
CA ALA A 32 -22.80 -11.20 -19.47
C ALA A 32 -22.97 -12.36 -20.46
N PHE A 33 -22.54 -12.17 -21.72
CA PHE A 33 -22.49 -13.25 -22.71
C PHE A 33 -21.61 -14.42 -22.24
N PHE A 34 -20.35 -14.15 -21.87
CA PHE A 34 -19.45 -15.19 -21.40
C PHE A 34 -19.97 -15.89 -20.15
N ARG A 35 -20.65 -15.19 -19.26
CA ARG A 35 -21.22 -15.79 -18.04
C ARG A 35 -22.39 -16.73 -18.34
N ALA A 36 -23.15 -16.45 -19.40
CA ALA A 36 -24.23 -17.30 -19.87
C ALA A 36 -23.73 -18.54 -20.63
N THR A 37 -22.68 -18.39 -21.44
CA THR A 37 -22.14 -19.49 -22.27
C THR A 37 -21.10 -20.33 -21.54
N GLU A 38 -20.30 -19.72 -20.67
CA GLU A 38 -19.19 -20.31 -19.93
C GLU A 38 -19.12 -19.75 -18.49
N PRO A 39 -19.96 -20.23 -17.56
CA PRO A 39 -20.16 -19.62 -16.22
C PRO A 39 -18.90 -19.49 -15.35
N HIS A 40 -17.89 -20.29 -15.64
CA HIS A 40 -16.61 -20.32 -14.92
C HIS A 40 -15.44 -19.81 -15.76
N SER A 41 -15.71 -19.17 -16.89
CA SER A 41 -14.67 -18.61 -17.73
C SER A 41 -13.93 -17.51 -16.97
N PRO A 42 -12.59 -17.56 -16.88
CA PRO A 42 -11.81 -16.47 -16.31
C PRO A 42 -11.98 -15.17 -17.12
N ILE A 43 -12.42 -15.27 -18.37
CA ILE A 43 -12.65 -14.13 -19.25
C ILE A 43 -13.82 -13.26 -18.76
N ALA A 44 -14.97 -13.87 -18.41
CA ALA A 44 -16.13 -13.13 -17.89
C ALA A 44 -15.72 -12.29 -16.66
N TYR A 45 -15.07 -12.95 -15.69
CA TYR A 45 -14.59 -12.30 -14.48
C TYR A 45 -13.56 -11.19 -14.74
N SER A 46 -12.66 -11.42 -15.70
CA SER A 46 -11.64 -10.43 -16.08
C SER A 46 -12.28 -9.18 -16.69
N ILE A 47 -13.26 -9.35 -17.57
CA ILE A 47 -13.95 -8.23 -18.22
C ILE A 47 -14.79 -7.44 -17.19
N GLU A 48 -15.51 -8.11 -16.29
CA GLU A 48 -16.22 -7.44 -15.19
C GLU A 48 -15.27 -6.63 -14.30
N THR A 49 -14.13 -7.23 -13.96
CA THR A 49 -13.09 -6.56 -13.17
C THR A 49 -12.52 -5.35 -13.90
N LEU A 50 -12.26 -5.45 -15.20
CA LEU A 50 -11.78 -4.33 -16.02
C LEU A 50 -12.84 -3.22 -16.15
N ALA A 51 -14.11 -3.56 -16.37
CA ALA A 51 -15.20 -2.60 -16.44
C ALA A 51 -15.38 -1.84 -15.11
N ARG A 52 -15.29 -2.54 -13.97
CA ARG A 52 -15.29 -1.93 -12.64
C ARG A 52 -14.11 -0.98 -12.47
N ARG A 53 -12.89 -1.45 -12.76
CA ARG A 53 -11.64 -0.67 -12.66
C ARG A 53 -11.64 0.55 -13.56
N ALA A 54 -12.25 0.45 -14.74
CA ALA A 54 -12.40 1.60 -15.64
C ALA A 54 -13.16 2.73 -14.93
N ARG A 55 -14.16 2.47 -14.10
CA ARG A 55 -14.88 3.56 -13.41
C ARG A 55 -14.16 4.12 -12.18
N MET A 56 -13.04 3.54 -11.77
CA MET A 56 -12.32 3.96 -10.56
C MET A 56 -11.48 5.22 -10.80
N PRO A 57 -11.38 6.11 -9.79
CA PRO A 57 -10.35 7.14 -9.79
C PRO A 57 -8.96 6.49 -9.67
N LEU A 58 -7.96 7.11 -10.30
CA LEU A 58 -6.61 6.55 -10.38
C LEU A 58 -6.00 6.14 -9.02
N PRO A 59 -6.12 6.91 -7.92
CA PRO A 59 -5.58 6.48 -6.62
C PRO A 59 -6.17 5.15 -6.13
N ALA A 60 -7.49 4.98 -6.24
CA ALA A 60 -8.17 3.75 -5.84
C ALA A 60 -7.78 2.57 -6.75
N LEU A 61 -7.62 2.82 -8.05
CA LEU A 61 -7.11 1.81 -8.99
C LEU A 61 -5.70 1.34 -8.60
N LEU A 62 -4.80 2.27 -8.27
CA LEU A 62 -3.44 1.94 -7.87
C LEU A 62 -3.38 1.16 -6.55
N GLU A 63 -4.26 1.46 -5.61
CA GLU A 63 -4.39 0.68 -4.37
C GLU A 63 -4.84 -0.76 -4.65
N GLU A 64 -5.75 -0.96 -5.60
CA GLU A 64 -6.22 -2.30 -5.97
C GLU A 64 -5.19 -3.09 -6.79
N VAL A 65 -4.54 -2.45 -7.76
CA VAL A 65 -3.59 -3.10 -8.68
C VAL A 65 -2.23 -3.34 -8.02
N LEU A 66 -1.80 -2.44 -7.14
CA LEU A 66 -0.53 -2.53 -6.43
C LEU A 66 -0.78 -2.37 -4.92
N PRO A 67 -1.17 -3.45 -4.21
CA PRO A 67 -1.57 -3.39 -2.81
C PRO A 67 -0.44 -2.95 -1.88
N ASP A 68 0.80 -3.34 -2.19
CA ASP A 68 1.99 -2.94 -1.44
C ASP A 68 2.18 -1.42 -1.49
N LYS A 69 1.98 -0.78 -0.34
CA LYS A 69 2.11 0.66 -0.18
C LYS A 69 3.54 1.15 -0.45
N ALA A 70 4.57 0.40 -0.04
CA ALA A 70 5.96 0.78 -0.26
C ALA A 70 6.32 0.72 -1.75
N ALA A 71 5.93 -0.36 -2.43
CA ALA A 71 6.12 -0.49 -3.88
C ALA A 71 5.37 0.61 -4.65
N ARG A 72 4.13 0.92 -4.26
CA ARG A 72 3.33 1.99 -4.86
C ARG A 72 3.95 3.38 -4.66
N HIS A 73 4.45 3.66 -3.46
CA HIS A 73 5.15 4.91 -3.18
C HIS A 73 6.44 5.03 -4.00
N ALA A 74 7.25 3.98 -4.07
CA ALA A 74 8.49 3.98 -4.86
C ALA A 74 8.22 4.26 -6.35
N MET A 75 7.19 3.62 -6.92
CA MET A 75 6.77 3.85 -8.31
C MET A 75 6.31 5.30 -8.54
N LEU A 76 5.45 5.83 -7.68
CA LEU A 76 4.94 7.19 -7.79
C LEU A 76 6.06 8.24 -7.66
N SER A 77 6.98 8.04 -6.72
CA SER A 77 8.18 8.87 -6.57
C SER A 77 9.07 8.86 -7.81
N MET A 78 9.27 7.70 -8.43
CA MET A 78 10.03 7.57 -9.69
C MET A 78 9.36 8.33 -10.85
N LEU A 79 8.03 8.43 -10.84
CA LEU A 79 7.25 9.20 -11.81
C LEU A 79 7.15 10.70 -11.45
N GLY A 80 7.78 11.14 -10.36
CA GLY A 80 7.70 12.53 -9.87
C GLY A 80 6.35 12.92 -9.27
N ILE A 81 5.46 11.95 -9.02
CA ILE A 81 4.14 12.16 -8.43
C ILE A 81 4.28 12.02 -6.91
N GLN A 82 4.46 13.14 -6.23
CA GLN A 82 4.53 13.14 -4.77
C GLN A 82 3.13 12.89 -4.21
N SER A 83 2.98 11.81 -3.42
CA SER A 83 1.78 11.60 -2.63
C SER A 83 1.62 12.77 -1.66
N LEU A 84 0.59 13.61 -1.86
CA LEU A 84 0.22 14.72 -0.98
C LEU A 84 -0.20 14.27 0.44
N ALA A 85 -0.10 12.98 0.76
CA ALA A 85 -0.34 12.44 2.08
C ALA A 85 0.85 11.58 2.54
N SER A 86 1.83 12.25 3.13
CA SER A 86 2.44 11.73 4.36
C SER A 86 2.51 12.89 5.33
N PRO A 87 1.86 12.85 6.52
CA PRO A 87 2.40 13.60 7.63
C PRO A 87 3.86 13.17 7.81
N PRO A 88 4.76 14.09 8.23
CA PRO A 88 6.14 13.73 8.50
C PRO A 88 6.16 12.51 9.43
N PRO A 89 7.05 11.52 9.22
CA PRO A 89 7.24 10.49 10.23
C PRO A 89 7.46 11.23 11.56
N ALA A 90 6.63 10.93 12.56
CA ALA A 90 6.81 11.45 13.90
C ALA A 90 8.30 11.42 14.21
N ALA A 91 8.84 12.59 14.55
CA ALA A 91 10.26 12.81 14.78
C ALA A 91 10.88 11.54 15.38
N GLN A 92 11.75 10.90 14.59
CA GLN A 92 12.62 9.87 15.14
C GLN A 92 13.23 10.50 16.40
N PRO A 93 13.07 9.90 17.59
CA PRO A 93 13.68 10.47 18.78
C PRO A 93 15.17 10.58 18.49
N SER A 94 15.71 11.80 18.64
CA SER A 94 17.10 12.11 18.38
C SER A 94 17.99 11.04 19.01
N PRO A 95 19.07 10.60 18.34
CA PRO A 95 20.05 9.73 18.98
C PRO A 95 20.53 10.42 20.25
N GLN A 96 20.34 9.74 21.39
CA GLN A 96 20.74 10.20 22.69
C GLN A 96 22.23 10.57 22.63
N ALA A 97 22.56 11.83 22.92
CA ALA A 97 23.94 12.27 23.08
C ALA A 97 24.64 11.33 24.10
N PRO A 98 25.93 11.01 23.93
CA PRO A 98 26.65 10.20 24.89
C PRO A 98 26.55 10.88 26.25
N VAL A 99 26.00 10.16 27.24
CA VAL A 99 26.12 10.53 28.64
C VAL A 99 27.60 10.81 28.94
N PRO A 100 27.99 12.01 29.41
CA PRO A 100 29.35 12.23 29.87
C PRO A 100 29.60 11.34 31.10
N PRO A 101 30.86 10.90 31.34
CA PRO A 101 31.18 10.13 32.53
C PRO A 101 30.86 10.97 33.78
N ALA A 102 30.24 10.33 34.77
CA ALA A 102 29.94 10.93 36.05
C ALA A 102 31.22 11.49 36.69
N GLU A 103 31.21 12.78 36.97
CA GLU A 103 32.22 13.47 37.77
C GLU A 103 32.22 12.86 39.19
N PRO A 104 33.37 12.44 39.76
CA PRO A 104 33.42 11.86 41.09
C PRO A 104 33.14 12.95 42.15
N PRO A 105 32.46 12.63 43.27
CA PRO A 105 32.28 13.61 44.33
C PRO A 105 33.62 13.95 44.99
N ALA A 106 33.87 15.25 45.12
CA ALA A 106 35.01 15.82 45.82
C ALA A 106 35.04 15.42 47.30
N GLU A 107 36.16 14.84 47.69
CA GLU A 107 36.55 14.50 49.06
C GLU A 107 36.90 15.78 49.85
N PRO A 108 36.35 16.01 51.05
CA PRO A 108 36.91 16.99 51.97
C PRO A 108 37.99 16.35 52.86
N ALA A 109 39.18 16.93 52.78
CA ALA A 109 40.31 16.61 53.64
C ALA A 109 40.08 17.01 55.11
N ALA A 110 40.39 16.11 56.04
CA ALA A 110 41.04 16.42 57.32
C ALA A 110 41.67 15.17 57.95
N ALA A 111 42.99 15.27 58.16
CA ALA A 111 44.00 14.37 58.73
C ALA A 111 43.80 13.94 60.22
N PRO A 112 44.78 13.28 60.88
CA PRO A 112 45.56 12.07 60.53
C PRO A 112 45.64 11.03 61.69
N ALA A 113 46.45 9.99 61.44
CA ALA A 113 47.25 9.18 62.38
C ALA A 113 46.69 7.80 62.78
N GLY A 114 47.51 6.78 62.54
CA GLY A 114 47.27 5.39 62.95
C GLY A 114 48.17 4.38 62.25
N GLU A 115 49.45 4.37 62.64
CA GLU A 115 50.49 3.40 62.29
C GLU A 115 50.10 1.94 62.66
N ALA A 116 50.29 0.97 61.74
CA ALA A 116 50.59 -0.44 62.07
C ALA A 116 50.95 -1.30 60.82
N LYS A 117 52.24 -1.36 60.53
CA LYS A 117 53.10 -2.57 60.37
C LYS A 117 52.48 -3.91 59.92
N GLY A 118 53.08 -4.54 58.90
CA GLY A 118 53.12 -6.00 58.71
C GLY A 118 52.76 -6.47 57.30
N ILE A 119 53.74 -6.78 56.41
CA ILE A 119 54.33 -8.12 56.15
C ILE A 119 53.39 -9.02 55.31
N VAL A 120 53.76 -9.78 54.27
CA VAL A 120 54.96 -10.06 53.46
C VAL A 120 54.49 -11.00 52.30
N TRP A 121 55.12 -10.86 51.11
CA TRP A 121 55.13 -11.70 49.88
C TRP A 121 53.87 -12.44 49.42
#